data_AF-F4R8W5-F1
#
_entry.id   AF-F4R8W5-F1
#
_cell.length_a   1.000
_cell.length_b   1.000
_cell.length_c   1.000
_cell.angle_alpha   90.00
_cell.angle_beta   90.00
_cell.angle_gamma   90.00
#
_symmetry.space_group_name_H-M   'P 1'
#
loop_
_entity.id
_entity.type
_entity.pdbx_description
1 polymer ?
#
loop_
_entity_poly.entity_id
_entity_poly.type
_entity_poly.pdbx_seq_one_letter_code
_entity_poly.pdbx_strand_id
1 'polypeptide(L)'
;MTPPGYTSSNSSTQYEDAPTPRSLIASKKPTEAIEILKPYHAEHPAAKSVTFLAKYHSKPNHTQTEKESIGEESKGLADEILDEDHDRVDSILRLTIATVLHLIENTNLAIFLLKQGVQLKSLESVSLLIYLYLTSKDKRPDLAKMLYKSVKGWADDAILLQMTEAWIGTVTGSGANTNGKESASSDSVFVNVAGLNGKPVTQLAMGHVEEAQTNLSEALKANPRDETTLANPIVASGHADSAVSTAGEHLE
;
A
#
# COMPACT_ATOMS: atom_id res chain seq x y z
N MET A 1 -53.92 -1.51 23.10
CA MET A 1 -53.68 -0.62 21.95
C MET A 1 -52.23 -0.19 22.04
N THR A 2 -51.36 -0.94 21.36
CA THR A 2 -49.89 -0.81 21.37
C THR A 2 -49.43 -0.92 19.92
N PRO A 3 -48.55 -0.06 19.42
CA PRO A 3 -48.18 -0.04 18.01
C PRO A 3 -47.24 -1.20 17.64
N PRO A 4 -47.29 -1.69 16.39
CA PRO A 4 -46.58 -2.89 15.97
C PRO A 4 -45.17 -2.61 15.43
N GLY A 5 -44.24 -3.53 15.72
CA GLY A 5 -43.22 -3.97 14.77
C GLY A 5 -42.02 -3.06 14.51
N TYR A 6 -41.05 -3.04 15.43
CA TYR A 6 -39.64 -2.93 15.04
C TYR A 6 -39.06 -4.35 15.00
N THR A 7 -39.18 -5.02 13.86
CA THR A 7 -38.30 -6.15 13.54
C THR A 7 -36.96 -5.55 13.14
N SER A 8 -36.04 -5.46 14.09
CA SER A 8 -34.61 -5.36 13.79
C SER A 8 -34.23 -6.65 13.09
N SER A 9 -34.22 -6.65 11.77
CA SER A 9 -33.54 -7.69 11.00
C SER A 9 -32.05 -7.51 11.22
N ASN A 10 -31.51 -8.25 12.19
CA ASN A 10 -30.09 -8.55 12.28
C ASN A 10 -29.63 -9.17 10.94
N SER A 11 -29.14 -8.33 10.04
CA SER A 11 -28.39 -8.72 8.84
C SER A 11 -26.88 -8.70 9.07
N SER A 12 -26.45 -8.65 10.33
CA SER A 12 -25.04 -8.48 10.71
C SER A 12 -24.23 -9.78 10.73
N THR A 13 -24.83 -10.95 10.41
CA THR A 13 -24.19 -12.26 10.59
C THR A 13 -23.93 -13.05 9.28
N GLN A 14 -24.04 -12.43 8.10
CA GLN A 14 -23.72 -13.10 6.82
C GLN A 14 -22.46 -12.60 6.09
N TYR A 15 -21.71 -11.66 6.67
CA TYR A 15 -20.54 -11.04 6.00
C TYR A 15 -19.19 -11.28 6.68
N GLU A 16 -19.13 -12.02 7.80
CA GLU A 16 -17.85 -12.22 8.51
C GLU A 16 -16.82 -13.07 7.75
N ASP A 17 -17.26 -13.92 6.81
CA ASP A 17 -16.38 -14.84 6.07
C ASP A 17 -16.19 -14.50 4.58
N ALA A 18 -16.82 -13.44 4.07
CA ALA A 18 -16.69 -13.06 2.65
C ALA A 18 -15.42 -12.22 2.44
N PRO A 19 -14.51 -12.61 1.53
CA PRO A 19 -13.30 -11.85 1.26
C PRO A 19 -13.67 -10.46 0.73
N THR A 20 -13.18 -9.42 1.41
CA THR A 20 -13.40 -8.03 0.98
C THR A 20 -12.93 -7.82 -0.47
N PRO A 21 -13.61 -7.03 -1.31
CA PRO A 21 -13.22 -6.85 -2.71
C PRO A 21 -11.76 -6.39 -2.92
N ARG A 22 -11.21 -5.61 -1.98
CA ARG A 22 -9.78 -5.22 -1.98
C ARG A 22 -8.85 -6.42 -1.76
N SER A 23 -9.22 -7.36 -0.88
CA SER A 23 -8.46 -8.58 -0.65
C SER A 23 -8.44 -9.50 -1.89
N LEU A 24 -9.53 -9.53 -2.67
CA LEU A 24 -9.60 -10.26 -3.93
C LEU A 24 -8.68 -9.66 -5.00
N ILE A 25 -8.59 -8.33 -5.09
CA ILE A 25 -7.63 -7.65 -5.97
C ILE A 25 -6.20 -8.03 -5.57
N ALA A 26 -5.87 -7.97 -4.27
CA ALA A 26 -4.55 -8.38 -3.75
C ALA A 26 -4.24 -9.86 -4.01
N SER A 27 -5.26 -10.71 -4.02
CA SER A 27 -5.15 -12.15 -4.32
C SER A 27 -5.12 -12.47 -5.83
N LYS A 28 -4.84 -11.48 -6.68
CA LYS A 28 -4.80 -11.61 -8.15
C LYS A 28 -6.11 -12.12 -8.77
N LYS A 29 -7.26 -11.82 -8.15
CA LYS A 29 -8.63 -12.17 -8.62
C LYS A 29 -9.49 -10.92 -8.89
N PRO A 30 -9.07 -10.01 -9.79
CA PRO A 30 -9.78 -8.76 -10.06
C PRO A 30 -11.18 -8.97 -10.68
N THR A 31 -11.37 -10.01 -11.49
CA THR A 31 -12.66 -10.28 -12.15
C THR A 31 -13.75 -10.64 -11.15
N GLU A 32 -13.43 -11.45 -10.14
CA GLU A 32 -14.36 -11.81 -9.05
C GLU A 32 -14.77 -10.56 -8.26
N ALA A 33 -13.83 -9.65 -7.99
CA ALA A 33 -14.11 -8.38 -7.32
C ALA A 33 -15.08 -7.49 -8.12
N ILE A 34 -14.92 -7.44 -9.45
CA ILE A 34 -15.81 -6.66 -10.33
C ILE A 34 -17.25 -7.18 -10.25
N GLU A 35 -17.45 -8.51 -10.33
CA GLU A 35 -18.79 -9.10 -10.27
C GLU A 35 -19.49 -8.83 -8.92
N ILE A 36 -18.75 -8.91 -7.81
CA ILE A 36 -19.29 -8.64 -6.48
C ILE A 36 -19.68 -7.16 -6.32
N LEU A 37 -18.97 -6.23 -6.97
CA LEU A 37 -19.17 -4.79 -6.81
C LEU A 37 -20.25 -4.20 -7.71
N LYS A 38 -20.56 -4.83 -8.86
CA LYS A 38 -21.57 -4.34 -9.83
C LYS A 38 -22.90 -3.91 -9.21
N PRO A 39 -23.52 -4.67 -8.27
CA PRO A 39 -24.83 -4.29 -7.71
C PRO A 39 -24.79 -2.99 -6.90
N TYR A 40 -23.63 -2.63 -6.36
CA TYR A 40 -23.50 -1.53 -5.38
C TYR A 40 -23.09 -0.19 -6.02
N HIS A 41 -22.88 -0.14 -7.35
CA HIS A 41 -22.43 1.07 -8.03
C HIS A 41 -23.41 2.23 -7.93
N ALA A 42 -24.71 1.96 -7.86
CA ALA A 42 -25.73 3.00 -7.78
C ALA A 42 -25.78 3.68 -6.41
N GLU A 43 -25.50 2.93 -5.34
CA GLU A 43 -25.68 3.37 -3.96
C GLU A 43 -24.38 3.85 -3.31
N HIS A 44 -23.22 3.32 -3.75
CA HIS A 44 -21.95 3.57 -3.11
C HIS A 44 -20.85 3.98 -4.11
N PRO A 45 -20.46 5.27 -4.15
CA PRO A 45 -19.34 5.74 -4.98
C PRO A 45 -18.02 5.00 -4.70
N ALA A 46 -17.80 4.57 -3.45
CA ALA A 46 -16.67 3.73 -3.09
C ALA A 46 -16.62 2.42 -3.89
N ALA A 47 -17.75 1.78 -4.17
CA ALA A 47 -17.81 0.55 -4.97
C ALA A 47 -17.37 0.78 -6.42
N LYS A 48 -17.72 1.94 -7.01
CA LYS A 48 -17.24 2.35 -8.34
C LYS A 48 -15.71 2.51 -8.35
N SER A 49 -15.15 3.20 -7.35
CA SER A 49 -13.69 3.39 -7.26
C SER A 49 -12.92 2.07 -7.18
N VAL A 50 -13.38 1.11 -6.36
CA VAL A 50 -12.74 -0.21 -6.23
C VAL A 50 -12.88 -1.02 -7.51
N THR A 51 -13.96 -0.81 -8.27
CA THR A 51 -14.12 -1.40 -9.58
C THR A 51 -13.11 -0.85 -10.59
N PHE A 52 -12.80 0.45 -10.56
CA PHE A 52 -11.75 1.02 -11.41
C PHE A 52 -10.38 0.43 -11.11
N LEU A 53 -10.05 0.26 -9.82
CA LEU A 53 -8.82 -0.41 -9.41
C LEU A 53 -8.80 -1.87 -9.89
N ALA A 54 -9.90 -2.60 -9.76
CA ALA A 54 -10.00 -3.97 -10.25
C ALA A 54 -9.89 -4.06 -11.78
N LYS A 55 -10.52 -3.14 -12.53
CA LYS A 55 -10.36 -3.02 -13.99
C LYS A 55 -8.89 -2.79 -14.36
N TYR A 56 -8.21 -1.88 -13.65
CA TYR A 56 -6.79 -1.65 -13.85
C TYR A 56 -5.96 -2.93 -13.65
N HIS A 57 -6.24 -3.72 -12.61
CA HIS A 57 -5.51 -4.97 -12.36
C HIS A 57 -5.98 -6.18 -13.17
N SER A 58 -7.08 -6.10 -13.92
CA SER A 58 -7.63 -7.20 -14.72
C SER A 58 -6.74 -7.65 -15.88
N LYS A 59 -5.87 -6.77 -16.38
CA LYS A 59 -4.92 -7.06 -17.45
C LYS A 59 -3.56 -6.49 -17.07
N PRO A 60 -2.46 -7.21 -17.32
CA PRO A 60 -1.11 -6.73 -17.01
C PRO A 60 -0.65 -5.58 -17.92
N ASN A 61 -1.15 -5.52 -19.16
CA ASN A 61 -0.80 -4.50 -20.15
C ASN A 61 -2.07 -3.85 -20.70
N HIS A 62 -2.48 -2.72 -20.13
CA HIS A 62 -3.54 -1.88 -20.71
C HIS A 62 -3.00 -1.07 -21.88
N THR A 63 -3.80 -0.99 -22.95
CA THR A 63 -3.56 -0.04 -24.02
C THR A 63 -3.65 1.39 -23.52
N GLN A 64 -3.00 2.33 -24.20
CA GLN A 64 -3.04 3.75 -23.85
C GLN A 64 -4.49 4.27 -23.76
N THR A 65 -5.35 3.86 -24.68
CA THR A 65 -6.78 4.22 -24.71
C THR A 65 -7.56 3.67 -23.51
N GLU A 66 -7.25 2.46 -23.04
CA GLU A 66 -7.89 1.89 -21.83
C GLU A 66 -7.46 2.64 -20.56
N LYS A 67 -6.17 3.00 -20.45
CA LYS A 67 -5.67 3.83 -19.34
C LYS A 67 -6.31 5.21 -19.34
N GLU A 68 -6.47 5.82 -20.51
CA GLU A 68 -7.15 7.11 -20.69
C GLU A 68 -8.63 7.02 -20.27
N SER A 69 -9.36 5.98 -20.70
CA SER A 69 -10.76 5.77 -20.29
C SER A 69 -10.91 5.66 -18.78
N ILE A 70 -10.12 4.78 -18.14
CA ILE A 70 -10.13 4.63 -16.68
C ILE A 70 -9.75 5.95 -16.01
N GLY A 71 -8.82 6.69 -16.61
CA GLY A 71 -8.34 7.96 -16.11
C GLY A 71 -9.38 9.07 -16.14
N GLU A 72 -10.12 9.23 -17.23
CA GLU A 72 -11.20 10.20 -17.32
C GLU A 72 -12.34 9.89 -16.34
N GLU A 73 -12.74 8.61 -16.23
CA GLU A 73 -13.74 8.19 -15.22
C GLU A 73 -13.26 8.45 -13.78
N SER A 74 -11.98 8.18 -13.50
CA SER A 74 -11.40 8.39 -12.15
C SER A 74 -11.21 9.87 -11.82
N LYS A 75 -10.89 10.71 -12.81
CA LYS A 75 -10.83 12.16 -12.65
C LYS A 75 -12.22 12.74 -12.38
N GLY A 76 -13.26 12.27 -13.08
CA GLY A 76 -14.64 12.68 -12.79
C GLY A 76 -15.04 12.43 -11.33
N LEU A 77 -14.74 11.24 -10.80
CA LEU A 77 -14.96 10.94 -9.38
C LEU A 77 -14.05 11.76 -8.45
N ALA A 78 -12.83 12.09 -8.88
CA ALA A 78 -11.95 12.95 -8.11
C ALA A 78 -12.52 14.37 -8.01
N ASP A 79 -13.03 14.92 -9.11
CA ASP A 79 -13.64 16.25 -9.13
C ASP A 79 -14.89 16.29 -8.25
N GLU A 80 -15.73 15.24 -8.26
CA GLU A 80 -16.85 15.10 -7.32
C GLU A 80 -16.39 15.17 -5.85
N ILE A 81 -15.30 14.48 -5.49
CA ILE A 81 -14.70 14.54 -4.15
C ILE A 81 -14.19 15.95 -3.80
N LEU A 82 -13.74 16.70 -4.81
CA LEU A 82 -13.21 18.05 -4.64
C LEU A 82 -14.30 19.11 -4.53
N ASP A 83 -15.47 18.87 -5.12
CA ASP A 83 -16.62 19.78 -5.04
C ASP A 83 -17.46 19.54 -3.78
N GLU A 84 -17.42 18.34 -3.20
CA GLU A 84 -18.06 18.00 -1.93
C GLU A 84 -17.29 18.53 -0.70
N ASP A 85 -18.01 18.80 0.40
CA ASP A 85 -17.40 19.02 1.72
C ASP A 85 -16.53 17.80 2.07
N HIS A 86 -15.20 17.97 2.00
CA HIS A 86 -14.25 16.86 2.08
C HIS A 86 -14.39 15.99 3.34
N ASP A 87 -14.94 16.56 4.43
CA ASP A 87 -15.24 15.90 5.71
C ASP A 87 -16.24 14.74 5.59
N ARG A 88 -17.09 14.73 4.56
CA ARG A 88 -18.12 13.69 4.34
C ARG A 88 -17.68 12.58 3.41
N VAL A 89 -16.54 12.74 2.75
CA VAL A 89 -16.07 11.81 1.73
C VAL A 89 -15.43 10.59 2.39
N ASP A 90 -15.94 9.42 2.01
CA ASP A 90 -15.42 8.12 2.44
C ASP A 90 -13.90 7.99 2.19
N SER A 91 -13.16 7.61 3.23
CA SER A 91 -11.72 7.37 3.16
C SER A 91 -11.37 6.32 2.10
N ILE A 92 -12.18 5.26 1.95
CA ILE A 92 -11.97 4.19 0.97
C ILE A 92 -12.08 4.75 -0.45
N LEU A 93 -13.09 5.57 -0.71
CA LEU A 93 -13.27 6.21 -2.02
C LEU A 93 -12.05 7.06 -2.38
N ARG A 94 -11.63 7.95 -1.47
CA ARG A 94 -10.47 8.82 -1.65
C ARG A 94 -9.19 8.03 -1.93
N LEU A 95 -8.91 7.00 -1.14
CA LEU A 95 -7.70 6.17 -1.27
C LEU A 95 -7.67 5.41 -2.58
N THR A 96 -8.81 4.82 -2.95
CA THR A 96 -8.89 3.99 -4.14
C THR A 96 -8.75 4.83 -5.39
N ILE A 97 -9.40 6.00 -5.45
CA ILE A 97 -9.22 6.96 -6.55
C ILE A 97 -7.78 7.47 -6.59
N ALA A 98 -7.18 7.86 -5.47
CA ALA A 98 -5.78 8.29 -5.44
C ALA A 98 -4.82 7.20 -5.95
N THR A 99 -5.07 5.94 -5.59
CA THR A 99 -4.28 4.79 -6.08
C THR A 99 -4.41 4.64 -7.60
N VAL A 100 -5.63 4.66 -8.12
CA VAL A 100 -5.86 4.57 -9.58
C VAL A 100 -5.23 5.74 -10.31
N LEU A 101 -5.37 6.96 -9.80
CA LEU A 101 -4.76 8.16 -10.37
C LEU A 101 -3.22 8.06 -10.43
N HIS A 102 -2.58 7.51 -9.39
CA HIS A 102 -1.15 7.26 -9.43
C HIS A 102 -0.76 6.21 -10.49
N LEU A 103 -1.53 5.12 -10.61
CA LEU A 103 -1.29 4.02 -11.56
C LEU A 103 -1.44 4.45 -13.04
N ILE A 104 -2.23 5.49 -13.31
CA ILE A 104 -2.36 6.12 -14.63
C ILE A 104 -1.42 7.33 -14.81
N GLU A 105 -0.43 7.49 -13.93
CA GLU A 105 0.58 8.55 -13.95
C GLU A 105 0.08 9.96 -13.60
N ASN A 106 -1.17 10.12 -13.16
CA ASN A 106 -1.70 11.38 -12.62
C ASN A 106 -1.43 11.51 -11.12
N THR A 107 -0.17 11.47 -10.74
CA THR A 107 0.26 11.44 -9.33
C THR A 107 0.00 12.77 -8.60
N ASN A 108 -0.02 13.90 -9.32
CA ASN A 108 -0.26 15.21 -8.71
C ASN A 108 -1.68 15.32 -8.12
N LEU A 109 -2.69 14.87 -8.86
CA LEU A 109 -4.07 14.86 -8.38
C LEU A 109 -4.24 13.85 -7.23
N ALA A 110 -3.58 12.69 -7.31
CA ALA A 110 -3.56 11.71 -6.22
C ALA A 110 -3.00 12.32 -4.91
N ILE A 111 -1.86 13.02 -4.99
CA ILE A 111 -1.26 13.70 -3.84
C ILE A 111 -2.22 14.76 -3.26
N PHE A 112 -2.90 15.51 -4.13
CA PHE A 112 -3.85 16.54 -3.69
C PHE A 112 -5.01 15.95 -2.88
N LEU A 113 -5.64 14.89 -3.40
CA LEU A 113 -6.71 14.17 -2.69
C LEU A 113 -6.22 13.60 -1.34
N LEU A 114 -5.03 13.00 -1.31
CA LEU A 114 -4.50 12.41 -0.08
C LEU A 114 -4.20 13.46 0.99
N LYS A 115 -3.74 14.66 0.61
CA LYS A 115 -3.53 15.76 1.57
C LYS A 115 -4.83 16.18 2.27
N GLN A 116 -5.99 16.09 1.60
CA GLN A 116 -7.28 16.29 2.26
C GLN A 116 -7.56 15.16 3.26
N GLY A 117 -7.31 13.90 2.87
CA GLY A 117 -7.43 12.76 3.78
C GLY A 117 -6.55 12.87 5.03
N VAL A 118 -5.35 13.43 4.90
CA VAL A 118 -4.46 13.71 6.05
C VAL A 118 -5.08 14.72 7.01
N GLN A 119 -5.75 15.77 6.51
CA GLN A 119 -6.44 16.75 7.36
C GLN A 119 -7.58 16.11 8.18
N LEU A 120 -8.21 15.08 7.61
CA LEU A 120 -9.23 14.25 8.26
C LEU A 120 -8.66 13.16 9.18
N LYS A 121 -7.35 13.18 9.45
CA LYS A 121 -6.64 12.18 10.25
C LYS A 121 -6.79 10.74 9.74
N SER A 122 -6.94 10.55 8.43
CA SER A 122 -6.93 9.21 7.81
C SER A 122 -5.50 8.66 7.78
N LEU A 123 -5.23 7.65 8.61
CA LEU A 123 -3.92 6.97 8.65
C LEU A 123 -3.55 6.30 7.32
N GLU A 124 -4.54 5.73 6.63
CA GLU A 124 -4.33 5.14 5.30
C GLU A 124 -3.90 6.21 4.28
N SER A 125 -4.47 7.43 4.38
CA SER A 125 -4.10 8.54 3.50
C SER A 125 -2.68 9.03 3.78
N VAL A 126 -2.31 9.10 5.06
CA VAL A 126 -0.93 9.39 5.49
C VAL A 126 0.04 8.36 4.92
N SER A 127 -0.27 7.07 5.09
CA SER A 127 0.58 5.98 4.64
C SER A 127 0.78 5.99 3.13
N LEU A 128 -0.31 6.13 2.36
CA LEU A 128 -0.23 6.18 0.92
C LEU A 128 0.49 7.45 0.43
N LEU A 129 0.31 8.59 1.09
CA LEU A 129 1.02 9.82 0.73
C LEU A 129 2.53 9.72 0.99
N ILE A 130 2.93 9.11 2.12
CA ILE A 130 4.34 8.81 2.38
C ILE A 130 4.89 7.89 1.30
N TYR A 131 4.17 6.81 0.95
CA TYR A 131 4.56 5.91 -0.12
C TYR A 131 4.78 6.66 -1.44
N LEU A 132 3.83 7.51 -1.85
CA LEU A 132 3.96 8.30 -3.08
C LEU A 132 5.17 9.24 -3.04
N TYR A 133 5.44 9.91 -1.92
CA TYR A 133 6.64 10.75 -1.80
C TYR A 133 7.94 9.97 -1.97
N LEU A 134 7.98 8.71 -1.56
CA LEU A 134 9.17 7.86 -1.67
C LEU A 134 9.35 7.23 -3.06
N THR A 135 8.26 6.90 -3.75
CA THR A 135 8.29 6.10 -4.99
C THR A 135 8.06 6.90 -6.27
N SER A 136 7.44 8.09 -6.19
CA SER A 136 7.21 8.94 -7.35
C SER A 136 8.52 9.33 -8.04
N LYS A 137 8.42 9.69 -9.33
CA LYS A 137 9.57 10.07 -10.17
C LYS A 137 10.47 11.14 -9.55
N ASP A 138 9.90 12.13 -8.89
CA ASP A 138 10.64 13.26 -8.28
C ASP A 138 11.14 12.97 -6.86
N LYS A 139 11.01 11.72 -6.36
CA LYS A 139 11.42 11.20 -5.04
C LYS A 139 11.71 12.28 -3.99
N ARG A 140 10.75 12.51 -3.10
CA ARG A 140 10.77 13.56 -2.06
C ARG A 140 10.79 12.97 -0.64
N PRO A 141 11.88 12.28 -0.25
CA PRO A 141 11.99 11.71 1.11
C PRO A 141 12.00 12.77 2.22
N ASP A 142 12.33 14.02 1.88
CA ASP A 142 12.21 15.19 2.75
C ASP A 142 10.75 15.44 3.17
N LEU A 143 9.83 15.42 2.21
CA LEU A 143 8.39 15.59 2.47
C LEU A 143 7.82 14.39 3.25
N ALA A 144 8.27 13.18 2.92
CA ALA A 144 7.88 11.97 3.67
C ALA A 144 8.28 12.06 5.16
N LYS A 145 9.53 12.47 5.44
CA LYS A 145 10.03 12.67 6.81
C LYS A 145 9.26 13.77 7.55
N MET A 146 8.97 14.87 6.87
CA MET A 146 8.18 15.98 7.45
C MET A 146 6.77 15.53 7.81
N LEU A 147 6.10 14.82 6.90
CA LEU A 147 4.77 14.28 7.12
C LEU A 147 4.75 13.29 8.29
N TYR A 148 5.65 12.30 8.30
CA TYR A 148 5.77 11.34 9.41
C TYR A 148 5.92 12.04 10.77
N LYS A 149 6.79 13.06 10.87
CA LYS A 149 6.95 13.83 12.11
C LYS A 149 5.67 14.57 12.53
N SER A 150 4.93 15.11 11.56
CA SER A 150 3.69 15.86 11.83
C SER A 150 2.55 14.97 12.35
N VAL A 151 2.51 13.71 11.94
CA VAL A 151 1.42 12.78 12.31
C VAL A 151 1.71 11.98 13.57
N LYS A 152 2.99 11.87 13.95
CA LYS A 152 3.43 11.12 15.13
C LYS A 152 2.67 11.52 16.40
N GLY A 153 2.35 12.81 16.56
CA GLY A 153 1.64 13.31 17.74
C GLY A 153 0.23 12.74 17.95
N TRP A 154 -0.41 12.18 16.92
CA TRP A 154 -1.77 11.61 17.03
C TRP A 154 -1.87 10.14 16.58
N ALA A 155 -0.76 9.55 16.11
CA ALA A 155 -0.74 8.23 15.46
C ALA A 155 0.44 7.34 15.90
N ASP A 156 1.12 7.66 17.00
CA ASP A 156 2.39 7.02 17.40
C ASP A 156 2.31 5.49 17.51
N ASP A 157 1.23 4.98 18.10
CA ASP A 157 1.04 3.53 18.32
C ASP A 157 0.43 2.80 17.11
N ALA A 158 0.18 3.51 15.99
CA ALA A 158 -0.40 2.89 14.82
C ALA A 158 0.64 2.02 14.09
N ILE A 159 0.37 0.72 13.97
CA ILE A 159 1.19 -0.23 13.19
C ILE A 159 1.42 0.29 11.77
N LEU A 160 0.41 0.92 11.17
CA LEU A 160 0.53 1.49 9.83
C LEU A 160 1.56 2.62 9.78
N LEU A 161 1.64 3.46 10.82
CA LEU A 161 2.66 4.51 10.91
C LEU A 161 4.06 3.90 11.09
N GLN A 162 4.20 2.87 11.91
CA GLN A 162 5.47 2.13 12.07
C GLN A 162 5.93 1.51 10.75
N MET A 163 5.01 0.96 9.94
CA MET A 163 5.32 0.45 8.60
C MET A 163 5.84 1.56 7.69
N THR A 164 5.25 2.76 7.74
CA THR A 164 5.73 3.90 6.94
C THR A 164 7.10 4.41 7.38
N GLU A 165 7.41 4.34 8.69
CA GLU A 165 8.76 4.65 9.21
C GLU A 165 9.79 3.69 8.61
N ALA A 166 9.48 2.40 8.56
CA ALA A 166 10.35 1.39 7.97
C ALA A 166 10.61 1.67 6.47
N TRP A 167 9.60 2.11 5.71
CA TRP A 167 9.78 2.52 4.30
C TRP A 167 10.71 3.73 4.16
N ILE A 168 10.51 4.76 4.99
CA ILE A 168 11.38 5.95 5.00
C ILE A 168 12.82 5.56 5.33
N GLY A 169 13.03 4.70 6.34
CA GLY A 169 14.34 4.19 6.71
C GLY A 169 15.01 3.43 5.56
N THR A 170 14.25 2.54 4.91
CA THR A 170 14.74 1.72 3.77
C THR A 170 15.19 2.60 2.60
N VAL A 171 14.43 3.64 2.25
CA VAL A 171 14.77 4.52 1.11
C VAL A 171 15.90 5.48 1.41
N THR A 172 16.02 5.95 2.66
CA THR A 172 16.96 7.02 2.99
C THR A 172 18.29 6.53 3.55
N GLY A 173 18.42 5.25 3.91
CA GLY A 173 19.65 4.66 4.47
C GLY A 173 20.09 5.25 5.82
N SER A 174 19.48 6.35 6.27
CA SER A 174 19.70 6.93 7.59
C SER A 174 19.19 5.93 8.61
N GLY A 175 20.11 5.42 9.43
CA GLY A 175 19.89 4.39 10.45
C GLY A 175 18.47 4.42 10.97
N ALA A 176 17.63 3.58 10.39
CA ALA A 176 16.30 3.33 10.92
C ALA A 176 16.55 2.95 12.37
N ASN A 177 16.01 3.75 13.29
CA ASN A 177 16.27 3.68 14.71
C ASN A 177 16.46 2.22 15.14
N THR A 178 17.44 1.96 15.99
CA THR A 178 17.67 0.66 16.65
C THR A 178 16.41 0.06 17.29
N ASN A 179 15.34 0.85 17.43
CA ASN A 179 14.01 0.46 17.87
C ASN A 179 13.23 -0.37 16.83
N GLY A 180 13.57 -0.31 15.54
CA GLY A 180 13.00 -1.17 14.50
C GLY A 180 13.52 -2.62 14.54
N LYS A 181 14.56 -2.91 15.35
CA LYS A 181 15.00 -4.29 15.60
C LYS A 181 14.03 -5.05 16.51
N GLU A 182 13.21 -4.37 17.30
CA GLU A 182 12.32 -5.01 18.28
C GLU A 182 10.85 -5.05 17.85
N SER A 183 10.39 -4.16 16.97
CA SER A 183 9.00 -4.25 16.46
C SER A 183 8.80 -5.38 15.45
N ALA A 184 9.89 -5.90 14.88
CA ALA A 184 9.90 -7.14 14.10
C ALA A 184 10.07 -8.38 14.98
N SER A 185 9.76 -8.29 16.29
CA SER A 185 9.45 -9.44 17.13
C SER A 185 8.17 -10.10 16.60
N SER A 186 8.34 -10.79 15.50
CA SER A 186 7.41 -11.70 14.88
C SER A 186 7.17 -12.85 15.84
N ASP A 187 6.03 -12.80 16.53
CA ASP A 187 5.39 -14.03 17.05
C ASP A 187 3.87 -14.06 16.84
N SER A 188 3.20 -12.99 16.37
CA SER A 188 1.74 -13.07 16.19
C SER A 188 1.05 -12.19 15.14
N VAL A 189 1.74 -11.30 14.42
CA VAL A 189 1.05 -10.40 13.49
C VAL A 189 1.45 -10.71 12.04
N PHE A 190 0.75 -11.71 11.49
CA PHE A 190 0.66 -12.06 10.07
C PHE A 190 1.99 -12.27 9.33
N VAL A 191 2.41 -13.53 9.24
CA VAL A 191 3.38 -14.00 8.23
C VAL A 191 2.75 -13.86 6.84
N ASN A 192 2.74 -12.65 6.30
CA ASN A 192 2.36 -12.36 4.92
C ASN A 192 3.65 -12.20 4.08
N VAL A 193 3.57 -12.55 2.79
CA VAL A 193 4.68 -12.48 1.82
C VAL A 193 5.35 -11.10 1.81
N ALA A 194 4.58 -10.03 2.05
CA ALA A 194 5.10 -8.67 2.20
C ALA A 194 6.02 -8.50 3.43
N GLY A 195 5.72 -9.14 4.56
CA GLY A 195 6.56 -9.13 5.76
C GLY A 195 7.82 -10.01 5.60
N LEU A 196 7.67 -11.17 4.96
CA LEU A 196 8.77 -12.08 4.63
C LEU A 196 9.78 -11.45 3.66
N ASN A 197 9.32 -10.63 2.72
CA ASN A 197 10.19 -9.88 1.80
C ASN A 197 10.69 -8.56 2.37
N GLY A 198 9.91 -7.90 3.23
CA GLY A 198 10.28 -6.60 3.82
C GLY A 198 11.51 -6.69 4.71
N LYS A 199 11.56 -7.68 5.61
CA LYS A 199 12.68 -7.90 6.54
C LYS A 199 14.05 -8.01 5.83
N PRO A 200 14.25 -8.91 4.84
CA PRO A 200 15.52 -9.00 4.14
C PRO A 200 15.86 -7.75 3.32
N VAL A 201 14.88 -7.05 2.74
CA VAL A 201 15.14 -5.79 2.02
C VAL A 201 15.70 -4.73 2.96
N THR A 202 15.16 -4.61 4.17
CA THR A 202 15.72 -3.67 5.16
C THR A 202 17.11 -4.12 5.63
N GLN A 203 17.35 -5.43 5.80
CA GLN A 203 18.68 -5.96 6.14
C GLN A 203 19.72 -5.67 5.05
N LEU A 204 19.36 -5.81 3.77
CA LEU A 204 20.21 -5.40 2.65
C LEU A 204 20.52 -3.90 2.70
N ALA A 205 19.53 -3.06 2.99
CA ALA A 205 19.73 -1.61 3.15
C ALA A 205 20.66 -1.26 4.33
N MET A 206 20.74 -2.12 5.36
CA MET A 206 21.68 -1.99 6.49
C MET A 206 23.05 -2.65 6.23
N GLY A 207 23.26 -3.29 5.08
CA GLY A 207 24.50 -4.02 4.76
C GLY A 207 24.60 -5.42 5.39
N HIS A 208 23.54 -5.92 6.02
CA HIS A 208 23.49 -7.27 6.62
C HIS A 208 23.18 -8.33 5.55
N VAL A 209 24.10 -8.55 4.62
CA VAL A 209 23.86 -9.36 3.41
C VAL A 209 23.60 -10.84 3.74
N GLU A 210 24.34 -11.43 4.69
CA GLU A 210 24.20 -12.85 5.06
C GLU A 210 22.85 -13.17 5.72
N GLU A 211 22.41 -12.32 6.65
CA GLU A 211 21.10 -12.46 7.29
C GLU A 211 19.96 -12.27 6.28
N ALA A 212 20.12 -11.32 5.35
CA ALA A 212 19.15 -11.08 4.30
C ALA A 212 19.00 -12.29 3.37
N GLN A 213 20.11 -12.91 2.94
CA GLN A 213 20.08 -14.10 2.08
C GLN A 213 19.36 -15.29 2.76
N THR A 214 19.58 -15.46 4.07
CA THR A 214 18.92 -16.51 4.85
C THR A 214 17.41 -16.30 4.89
N ASN A 215 16.95 -15.10 5.25
CA ASN A 215 15.52 -14.76 5.27
C ASN A 215 14.87 -14.83 3.88
N LEU A 216 15.60 -14.45 2.80
CA LEU A 216 15.11 -14.58 1.42
C LEU A 216 14.96 -16.04 0.98
N SER A 217 15.83 -16.94 1.45
CA SER A 217 15.68 -18.38 1.18
C SER A 217 14.40 -18.93 1.81
N GLU A 218 14.05 -18.49 3.02
CA GLU A 218 12.80 -18.86 3.68
C GLU A 218 11.59 -18.27 2.96
N ALA A 219 11.65 -17.00 2.54
CA ALA A 219 10.60 -16.37 1.75
C ALA A 219 10.35 -17.11 0.42
N LEU A 220 11.42 -17.56 -0.26
CA LEU A 220 11.34 -18.31 -1.52
C LEU A 220 10.71 -19.69 -1.33
N LYS A 221 10.99 -20.37 -0.21
CA LYS A 221 10.32 -21.63 0.15
C LYS A 221 8.84 -21.43 0.42
N ALA A 222 8.47 -20.32 1.05
CA ALA A 222 7.07 -20.02 1.41
C ALA A 222 6.23 -19.62 0.18
N ASN A 223 6.76 -18.81 -0.74
CA ASN A 223 6.06 -18.43 -1.96
C ASN A 223 7.02 -18.26 -3.16
N PRO A 224 7.30 -19.35 -3.90
CA PRO A 224 8.27 -19.35 -5.00
C PRO A 224 7.78 -18.64 -6.27
N ARG A 225 6.51 -18.21 -6.32
CA ARG A 225 5.91 -17.54 -7.48
C ARG A 225 5.67 -16.05 -7.26
N ASP A 226 6.04 -15.52 -6.09
CA ASP A 226 5.94 -14.10 -5.83
C ASP A 226 7.07 -13.34 -6.54
N GLU A 227 6.69 -12.29 -7.27
CA GLU A 227 7.61 -11.51 -8.12
C GLU A 227 8.68 -10.82 -7.27
N THR A 228 8.31 -10.29 -6.10
CA THR A 228 9.22 -9.66 -5.14
C THR A 228 10.18 -10.67 -4.52
N THR A 229 9.68 -11.85 -4.15
CA THR A 229 10.51 -12.95 -3.62
C THR A 229 11.52 -13.48 -4.65
N LEU A 230 11.22 -13.36 -5.95
CA LEU A 230 12.16 -13.72 -7.02
C LEU A 230 13.18 -12.61 -7.31
N ALA A 231 12.78 -11.34 -7.21
CA ALA A 231 13.65 -10.20 -7.50
C ALA A 231 14.68 -9.93 -6.40
N ASN A 232 14.26 -10.02 -5.12
CA ASN A 232 15.10 -9.66 -3.98
C ASN A 232 16.40 -10.49 -3.87
N PRO A 233 16.42 -11.81 -4.11
CA PRO A 233 17.65 -12.61 -4.12
C PRO A 233 18.67 -12.16 -5.18
N ILE A 234 18.21 -11.69 -6.35
CA ILE A 234 19.11 -11.21 -7.42
C ILE A 234 19.86 -9.96 -6.93
N VAL A 235 19.15 -9.04 -6.29
CA VAL A 235 19.73 -7.82 -5.71
C VAL A 235 20.69 -8.18 -4.57
N ALA A 236 20.32 -9.13 -3.70
CA ALA A 236 21.18 -9.59 -2.61
C ALA A 236 22.51 -10.17 -3.11
N SER A 237 22.50 -10.95 -4.20
CA SER A 237 23.71 -11.48 -4.82
C SER A 237 24.61 -10.37 -5.38
N GLY A 238 24.03 -9.36 -6.05
CA GLY A 238 24.82 -8.22 -6.55
C GLY A 238 25.50 -7.39 -5.46
N HIS A 239 24.88 -7.28 -4.27
CA HIS A 239 25.51 -6.67 -3.09
C HIS A 239 26.65 -7.52 -2.52
N ALA A 240 26.53 -8.85 -2.53
CA ALA A 240 27.59 -9.75 -2.09
C ALA A 240 28.83 -9.66 -3.00
N ASP A 241 28.63 -9.63 -4.32
CA ASP A 241 29.73 -9.51 -5.29
C ASP A 241 30.47 -8.17 -5.17
N SER A 242 29.76 -7.08 -4.91
CA SER A 242 30.36 -5.75 -4.68
C SER A 242 31.15 -5.67 -3.36
N ALA A 243 30.70 -6.37 -2.32
CA ALA A 243 31.41 -6.47 -1.04
C ALA A 243 32.73 -7.25 -1.19
N VAL A 244 32.75 -8.29 -2.02
CA VAL A 244 33.98 -9.06 -2.32
C VAL A 244 34.98 -8.22 -3.14
N SER A 245 34.51 -7.44 -4.11
CA SER A 245 35.39 -6.56 -4.92
C SER A 245 36.05 -5.45 -4.09
N THR A 246 35.30 -4.81 -3.19
CA THR A 246 35.83 -3.73 -2.32
C THR A 246 36.79 -4.26 -1.25
N ALA A 247 36.61 -5.49 -0.79
CA ALA A 247 37.57 -6.15 0.09
C ALA A 247 38.90 -6.51 -0.63
N GLY A 248 38.85 -6.76 -1.95
CA GLY A 248 40.04 -7.00 -2.76
C GLY A 248 40.92 -5.76 -2.95
N GLU A 249 40.33 -4.58 -3.12
CA GLU A 249 41.05 -3.30 -3.30
C GLU A 249 41.70 -2.76 -2.01
N HIS A 250 41.32 -3.26 -0.83
CA HIS A 250 41.94 -2.85 0.44
C HIS A 250 43.10 -3.75 0.89
N LEU A 251 43.48 -4.73 0.07
CA LEU A 251 44.57 -5.68 0.35
C LEU A 251 45.77 -5.56 -0.62
N GLU A 252 45.82 -4.50 -1.44
CA GLU A 252 46.99 -4.12 -2.25
C GLU A 252 47.71 -2.87 -1.72
#